data_AF-A0A819MMB6-F1
#
_entry.id   AF-A0A819MMB6-F1
#
_cell.length_a   1.000
_cell.length_b   1.000
_cell.length_c   1.000
_cell.angle_alpha   90.00
_cell.angle_beta   90.00
_cell.angle_gamma   90.00
#
_symmetry.space_group_name_H-M   'P 1'
#
loop_
_entity.id
_entity.type
_entity.pdbx_description
1 polymer ?
#
loop_
_entity_poly.entity_id
_entity_poly.type
_entity_poly.pdbx_seq_one_letter_code
_entity_poly.pdbx_strand_id
1 'polypeptide(L)'
;MRHFIDYDDPDNGRFSFNAIISDADLRITYLPVWKKLIYEKAIVGIMSAISAVNGISSAANKYLLNDVLRNEWNFTAYVISDCDPVADVQKSFHYTATLEQAVAISVSSGNDINCDTEF
;
A
#
# COMPACT_ATOMS: atom_id res chain seq x y z
N MET A 1 -12.01 1.06 0.99
CA MET A 1 -11.92 -0.06 0.01
C MET A 1 -10.58 -0.76 0.22
N ARG A 2 -10.51 -2.10 0.15
CA ARG A 2 -9.31 -2.89 0.49
C ARG A 2 -9.07 -4.02 -0.52
N HIS A 3 -7.85 -4.47 -0.79
CA HIS A 3 -6.54 -3.94 -0.37
C HIS A 3 -5.81 -3.35 -1.59
N PHE A 4 -5.21 -2.18 -1.43
CA PHE A 4 -4.53 -1.42 -2.49
C PHE A 4 -3.00 -1.66 -2.44
N ILE A 5 -2.37 -2.40 -3.36
CA ILE A 5 -2.96 -3.27 -4.39
C ILE A 5 -2.38 -4.66 -4.25
N ASP A 6 -3.29 -5.63 -4.32
CA ASP A 6 -3.04 -7.06 -4.28
C ASP A 6 -2.64 -7.56 -2.89
N TYR A 7 -3.19 -8.69 -2.48
CA TYR A 7 -3.24 -9.07 -1.06
C TYR A 7 -2.84 -10.51 -0.79
N ASP A 8 -3.01 -11.40 -1.76
CA ASP A 8 -3.01 -12.82 -1.45
C ASP A 8 -2.19 -13.66 -2.43
N ASP A 9 -1.22 -14.37 -1.86
CA ASP A 9 -0.74 -15.65 -2.37
C ASP A 9 -1.34 -16.74 -1.47
N PRO A 10 -2.23 -17.59 -2.02
CA PRO A 10 -2.90 -18.65 -1.27
C PRO A 10 -1.93 -19.61 -0.56
N ASP A 11 -0.70 -19.73 -1.08
CA ASP A 11 0.24 -20.76 -0.69
C ASP A 11 1.29 -20.26 0.34
N ASN A 12 1.65 -18.97 0.32
CA ASN A 12 2.73 -18.41 1.15
C ASN A 12 2.28 -17.42 2.22
N GLY A 13 1.02 -16.99 2.19
CA GLY A 13 0.45 -16.07 3.17
C GLY A 13 0.80 -14.60 2.91
N ARG A 14 -0.12 -13.71 3.31
CA ARG A 14 -0.11 -12.27 3.01
C ARG A 14 1.07 -11.45 3.54
N PHE A 15 1.79 -11.93 4.56
CA PHE A 15 2.85 -11.18 5.26
C PHE A 15 4.21 -11.21 4.55
N SER A 16 4.46 -12.24 3.74
CA SER A 16 5.70 -12.41 2.97
C SER A 16 5.48 -12.27 1.46
N PHE A 17 4.23 -12.07 1.05
CA PHE A 17 3.90 -11.99 -0.37
C PHE A 17 4.47 -10.72 -1.01
N ASN A 18 5.18 -10.91 -2.11
CA ASN A 18 5.71 -9.84 -2.94
C ASN A 18 5.26 -10.05 -4.39
N ALA A 19 4.30 -9.26 -4.84
CA ALA A 19 3.80 -9.31 -6.20
C ALA A 19 4.83 -8.69 -7.16
N ILE A 20 5.31 -9.46 -8.13
CA ILE A 20 6.19 -8.97 -9.20
C ILE A 20 5.31 -8.60 -10.39
N ILE A 21 5.07 -7.30 -10.56
CA ILE A 21 4.11 -6.77 -11.53
C ILE A 21 4.83 -5.77 -12.44
N SER A 22 4.73 -5.95 -13.75
CA SER A 22 5.22 -4.97 -14.72
C SER A 22 4.42 -3.66 -14.61
N ASP A 23 5.02 -2.51 -14.89
CA ASP A 23 4.27 -1.24 -14.87
C ASP A 23 3.08 -1.27 -15.84
N ALA A 24 3.23 -1.94 -16.98
CA ALA A 24 2.14 -2.15 -17.94
C ALA A 24 0.97 -2.94 -17.32
N ASP A 25 1.24 -4.08 -16.68
CA ASP A 25 0.19 -4.90 -16.05
C ASP A 25 -0.44 -4.18 -14.87
N LEU A 26 0.36 -3.46 -14.06
CA LEU A 26 -0.14 -2.64 -12.97
C LEU A 26 -1.15 -1.61 -13.48
N ARG A 27 -0.84 -0.93 -14.59
CA ARG A 27 -1.66 0.12 -15.20
C ARG A 27 -2.90 -0.40 -15.92
N ILE A 28 -2.82 -1.58 -16.54
CA ILE A 28 -3.90 -2.11 -17.40
C ILE A 28 -4.82 -3.08 -16.64
N THR A 29 -4.29 -3.81 -15.66
CA THR A 29 -5.04 -4.87 -14.97
C THR A 29 -5.45 -4.44 -13.57
N TYR A 30 -4.52 -3.93 -12.78
CA TYR A 30 -4.74 -3.73 -11.34
C TYR A 30 -5.34 -2.36 -11.00
N LEU A 31 -4.75 -1.28 -11.51
CA LEU A 31 -5.15 0.09 -11.19
C LEU A 31 -6.54 0.52 -11.72
N PRO A 32 -7.04 0.06 -12.89
CA PRO A 32 -8.29 0.59 -13.44
C PRO A 32 -9.53 0.41 -12.56
N VAL A 33 -9.63 -0.70 -11.82
CA VAL A 33 -10.79 -0.94 -10.92
C VAL A 33 -10.80 0.08 -9.78
N TRP A 34 -9.64 0.42 -9.23
CA TRP A 34 -9.50 1.41 -8.16
C TRP A 34 -9.78 2.81 -8.66
N LYS A 35 -9.21 3.16 -9.82
CA LYS A 35 -9.47 4.45 -10.47
C LYS A 35 -10.97 4.66 -10.68
N LYS A 36 -11.65 3.65 -11.25
CA LYS A 36 -13.10 3.68 -11.45
C LYS A 36 -13.86 3.90 -10.15
N LEU A 37 -13.52 3.15 -9.09
CA LEU A 37 -14.17 3.28 -7.78
C LEU A 37 -13.97 4.66 -7.16
N ILE A 38 -12.77 5.24 -7.27
CA ILE A 38 -12.47 6.58 -6.76
C ILE A 38 -13.34 7.63 -7.46
N TYR A 39 -13.38 7.62 -8.79
CA TYR A 39 -14.13 8.62 -9.56
C TYR A 39 -15.64 8.43 -9.52
N GLU A 40 -16.13 7.18 -9.46
CA GLU A 40 -17.57 6.91 -9.55
C GLU A 40 -18.27 6.81 -8.19
N LYS A 41 -17.56 6.46 -7.11
CA LYS A 41 -18.21 6.08 -5.84
C LYS A 41 -17.90 6.97 -4.64
N ALA A 42 -17.28 8.13 -4.82
CA ALA A 42 -16.99 9.08 -3.72
C ALA A 42 -16.45 8.38 -2.46
N ILE A 43 -15.53 7.42 -2.64
CA ILE A 43 -15.03 6.63 -1.54
C ILE A 43 -14.22 7.50 -0.59
N VAL A 44 -14.51 7.39 0.70
CA VAL A 44 -13.91 8.22 1.76
C VAL A 44 -12.59 7.67 2.29
N GLY A 45 -12.17 6.46 1.86
CA GLY A 45 -10.87 5.93 2.24
C GLY A 45 -10.46 4.64 1.54
N ILE A 46 -9.14 4.45 1.45
CA ILE A 46 -8.46 3.29 0.85
C ILE A 46 -7.58 2.64 1.91
N MET A 47 -7.52 1.30 1.91
CA MET A 47 -6.61 0.54 2.77
C MET A 47 -5.47 -0.06 1.95
N SER A 48 -4.21 0.27 2.27
CA SER A 48 -3.03 -0.33 1.62
C SER A 48 -2.87 -1.78 2.03
N ALA A 49 -2.32 -2.64 1.17
CA ALA A 49 -2.12 -4.06 1.48
C ALA A 49 -0.97 -4.32 2.46
N ILE A 50 -0.95 -5.53 3.06
CA ILE A 50 0.18 -6.05 3.86
C ILE A 50 1.35 -6.49 2.97
N SER A 51 1.04 -6.93 1.75
CA SER A 51 1.99 -7.41 0.76
C SER A 51 2.92 -6.31 0.23
N ALA A 52 4.01 -6.74 -0.39
CA ALA A 52 4.87 -5.90 -1.21
C ALA A 52 4.49 -5.96 -2.69
N VAL A 53 4.78 -4.89 -3.41
CA VAL A 53 4.76 -4.84 -4.87
C VAL A 53 6.15 -4.44 -5.34
N ASN A 54 6.75 -5.28 -6.19
CA ASN A 54 8.10 -5.10 -6.74
C ASN A 54 9.16 -4.84 -5.65
N GLY A 55 9.05 -5.56 -4.52
CA GLY A 55 9.99 -5.51 -3.40
C GLY A 55 9.77 -4.36 -2.42
N ILE A 56 8.72 -3.55 -2.60
CA ILE A 56 8.39 -2.43 -1.71
C ILE A 56 7.04 -2.73 -1.04
N SER A 57 7.03 -2.72 0.29
CA SER A 57 5.78 -2.84 1.07
C SER A 57 4.75 -1.83 0.57
N SER A 58 3.51 -2.28 0.36
CA SER A 58 2.43 -1.41 -0.13
C SER A 58 2.14 -0.25 0.82
N ALA A 59 2.39 -0.42 2.12
CA ALA A 59 2.26 0.63 3.12
C ALA A 59 3.32 1.75 2.99
N ALA A 60 4.46 1.46 2.34
CA ALA A 60 5.57 2.38 2.10
C ALA A 60 5.82 2.64 0.60
N ASN A 61 4.88 2.25 -0.27
CA ASN A 61 5.05 2.36 -1.70
C ASN A 61 4.65 3.76 -2.20
N LYS A 62 5.62 4.69 -2.20
CA LYS A 62 5.44 6.07 -2.64
C LYS A 62 4.86 6.20 -4.06
N TYR A 63 5.24 5.32 -4.97
CA TYR A 63 4.70 5.35 -6.33
C TYR A 63 3.19 5.13 -6.33
N LEU A 64 2.73 4.08 -5.65
CA LEU A 64 1.30 3.77 -5.57
C LEU A 64 0.53 4.83 -4.75
N LEU A 65 1.02 5.14 -3.55
CA LEU A 65 0.28 5.94 -2.58
C LEU A 65 0.36 7.44 -2.83
N ASN A 66 1.45 7.94 -3.40
CA ASN A 66 1.64 9.38 -3.64
C ASN A 66 1.55 9.71 -5.13
N ASP A 67 2.39 9.10 -5.96
CA ASP A 67 2.46 9.45 -7.38
C ASP A 67 1.14 9.09 -8.10
N VAL A 68 0.63 7.89 -7.90
CA VAL A 68 -0.64 7.45 -8.53
C VAL A 68 -1.86 8.00 -7.79
N LEU A 69 -2.05 7.68 -6.50
CA LEU A 69 -3.27 8.07 -5.78
C LEU A 69 -3.40 9.59 -5.61
N ARG A 70 -2.39 10.26 -5.05
CA ARG A 70 -2.47 11.70 -4.76
C ARG A 70 -2.26 12.54 -6.00
N ASN A 71 -1.18 12.32 -6.73
CA ASN A 71 -0.77 13.25 -7.79
C ASN A 71 -1.53 13.00 -9.09
N GLU A 72 -1.64 11.75 -9.56
CA GLU A 72 -2.34 11.47 -10.81
C GLU A 72 -3.87 11.47 -10.65
N TRP A 73 -4.39 10.88 -9.58
CA TRP A 73 -5.84 10.69 -9.42
C TRP A 73 -6.49 11.74 -8.54
N ASN A 74 -5.70 12.63 -7.92
CA ASN A 74 -6.18 13.68 -7.03
C ASN A 74 -7.05 13.13 -5.90
N PHE A 75 -6.69 11.97 -5.35
CA PHE A 75 -7.40 11.34 -4.24
C PHE A 75 -7.08 12.07 -2.92
N THR A 76 -8.07 12.76 -2.36
CA THR A 76 -7.89 13.63 -1.17
C THR A 76 -8.41 13.01 0.13
N ALA A 77 -9.04 11.84 0.08
CA ALA A 77 -9.55 11.17 1.27
C ALA A 77 -8.45 10.33 1.95
N TYR A 78 -8.74 9.66 3.06
CA TYR A 78 -7.68 9.05 3.86
C TYR A 78 -7.18 7.72 3.29
N VAL A 79 -5.89 7.43 3.50
CA VAL A 79 -5.27 6.12 3.29
C VAL A 79 -4.91 5.55 4.66
N ILE A 80 -5.40 4.34 4.94
CA ILE A 80 -5.09 3.59 6.15
C ILE A 80 -4.24 2.38 5.77
N SER A 81 -3.28 2.00 6.58
CA SER A 81 -2.61 0.70 6.39
C SER A 81 -3.56 -0.44 6.73
N ASP A 82 -3.36 -1.63 6.16
CA ASP A 82 -3.88 -2.85 6.81
C ASP A 82 -3.24 -3.01 8.20
N CYS A 83 -3.61 -4.04 8.96
CA CYS A 83 -3.15 -4.20 10.34
C CYS A 83 -1.80 -4.91 10.44
N ASP A 84 -0.83 -4.26 11.10
CA ASP A 84 0.60 -4.64 11.32
C ASP A 84 1.65 -4.41 10.19
N PRO A 85 1.33 -3.92 8.97
CA PRO A 85 2.27 -3.89 7.86
C PRO A 85 3.33 -2.78 7.99
N VAL A 86 3.12 -1.77 8.84
CA VAL A 86 4.13 -0.73 9.08
C VAL A 86 5.31 -1.31 9.85
N ALA A 87 5.07 -2.12 10.89
CA ALA A 87 6.13 -2.87 11.54
C ALA A 87 6.81 -3.86 10.56
N ASP A 88 6.04 -4.47 9.65
CA ASP A 88 6.57 -5.42 8.67
C ASP A 88 7.54 -4.80 7.65
N VAL A 89 7.42 -3.50 7.35
CA VAL A 89 8.41 -2.77 6.53
C VAL A 89 9.83 -3.00 7.07
N GLN A 90 9.99 -3.05 8.39
CA GLN A 90 11.26 -3.33 9.05
C GLN A 90 11.44 -4.82 9.36
N LYS A 91 10.44 -5.45 9.98
CA LYS A 91 10.56 -6.81 10.55
C LYS A 91 10.60 -7.90 9.48
N SER A 92 9.76 -7.79 8.46
CA SER A 92 9.52 -8.83 7.46
C SER A 92 10.22 -8.54 6.14
N PHE A 93 10.27 -7.26 5.74
CA PHE A 93 10.88 -6.84 4.47
C PHE A 93 12.29 -6.24 4.62
N HIS A 94 12.74 -5.96 5.85
CA HIS A 94 14.06 -5.36 6.14
C HIS A 94 14.38 -4.12 5.29
N TYR A 95 13.35 -3.36 4.93
CA TYR A 95 13.47 -2.20 4.05
C TYR A 95 14.05 -0.97 4.77
N THR A 96 13.94 -0.96 6.09
CA THR A 96 14.48 0.10 6.96
C THR A 96 15.25 -0.52 8.12
N ALA A 97 16.14 0.27 8.74
CA ALA A 97 16.99 -0.22 9.83
C ALA A 97 16.27 -0.23 11.18
N THR A 98 15.25 0.62 11.37
CA THR A 98 14.51 0.75 12.63
C THR A 98 13.01 0.95 12.40
N LEU A 99 12.19 0.67 13.41
CA LEU A 99 10.74 0.85 13.33
C LEU A 99 10.36 2.33 13.15
N GLU A 100 11.11 3.26 13.73
CA GLU A 100 10.88 4.70 13.54
C GLU A 100 11.08 5.11 12.08
N GLN A 101 12.05 4.51 11.40
CA GLN A 101 12.25 4.72 9.96
C GLN A 101 11.11 4.10 9.14
N ALA A 102 10.59 2.94 9.55
CA ALA A 102 9.43 2.31 8.92
C ALA A 102 8.16 3.17 9.04
N VAL A 103 7.90 3.75 10.22
CA VAL A 103 6.81 4.71 10.41
C VAL A 103 7.03 5.96 9.56
N ALA A 104 8.22 6.55 9.61
CA ALA A 104 8.53 7.76 8.86
C ALA A 104 8.36 7.56 7.34
N ILE A 105 8.83 6.42 6.79
CA ILE A 105 8.70 6.15 5.37
C ILE A 105 7.25 5.88 4.98
N SER A 106 6.47 5.17 5.80
CA SER A 106 5.06 4.88 5.53
C SER A 106 4.25 6.18 5.48
N VAL A 107 4.41 7.06 6.48
CA VAL A 107 3.74 8.37 6.51
C VAL A 107 4.16 9.23 5.31
N SER A 108 5.47 9.35 5.05
CA SER A 108 5.98 10.16 3.93
C SER A 108 5.59 9.62 2.55
N SER A 109 5.27 8.32 2.46
CA SER A 109 4.82 7.68 1.22
C SER A 109 3.33 7.90 0.95
N GLY A 110 2.55 8.37 1.93
CA GLY A 110 1.15 8.75 1.76
C GLY A 110 0.14 7.93 2.58
N ASN A 111 0.61 7.15 3.55
CA ASN A 111 -0.25 6.51 4.55
C ASN A 111 -0.63 7.54 5.64
N ASP A 112 -1.91 7.77 5.85
CA ASP A 112 -2.40 8.76 6.81
C ASP A 112 -2.65 8.14 8.20
N ILE A 113 -3.02 6.86 8.24
CA ILE A 113 -3.40 6.15 9.47
C ILE A 113 -2.68 4.79 9.51
N ASN A 114 -1.99 4.51 10.61
CA ASN A 114 -1.44 3.19 10.91
C ASN A 114 -2.52 2.33 11.60
N CYS A 115 -2.91 1.19 11.00
CA CYS A 115 -3.52 0.10 11.76
C CYS A 115 -2.40 -0.78 12.26
N ASP A 116 -2.03 -0.67 13.53
CA ASP A 116 -1.06 -1.56 14.16
C ASP A 116 -1.32 -1.54 15.66
N THR A 117 -0.83 -2.55 16.35
CA THR A 117 -0.73 -2.55 17.81
C THR A 117 0.55 -1.91 18.32
N GLU A 118 1.51 -1.68 17.42
CA GLU A 118 2.77 -0.97 17.67
C GLU A 118 2.77 0.42 16.98
N PHE A 119 2.98 1.48 17.78
CA PHE A 119 3.13 2.91 17.44
C PHE A 119 2.29 3.51 16.29
#